data_AF-A0A3D5JDJ5-F1
#
_entry.id   AF-A0A3D5JDJ5-F1
#
_cell.length_a   1.000
_cell.length_b   1.000
_cell.length_c   1.000
_cell.angle_alpha   90.00
_cell.angle_beta   90.00
_cell.angle_gamma   90.00
#
_symmetry.space_group_name_H-M   'P 1'
#
loop_
_entity.id
_entity.type
_entity.pdbx_description
1 polymer ?
#
loop_
_entity_poly.entity_id
_entity_poly.type
_entity_poly.pdbx_seq_one_letter_code
_entity_poly.pdbx_strand_id
1 'polypeptide(L)'
;MTRGLFDAFPAARAIVASLFVPLLALTLAACESRISAHGHTIDATELDQIRPGETRLVDLQDILGLPSFEGAFGSGKVYYVSEVMIEPPGGRKRASTRTVIVISL
;
A
#
# COMPACT_ATOMS: atom_id res chain seq x y z
N MET A 1 -41.22 16.60 -18.92
CA MET A 1 -41.54 16.78 -20.35
C MET A 1 -40.25 16.86 -21.20
N THR A 2 -39.46 15.80 -21.26
CA THR A 2 -38.15 15.80 -22.00
C THR A 2 -38.01 14.62 -22.97
N ARG A 3 -39.05 13.78 -23.12
CA ARG A 3 -39.02 12.56 -23.95
C ARG A 3 -38.98 12.83 -25.46
N GLY A 4 -39.26 14.06 -25.92
CA GLY A 4 -39.38 14.37 -27.35
C GLY A 4 -38.13 14.92 -28.05
N LEU A 5 -37.09 15.34 -27.32
CA LEU A 5 -35.93 16.00 -27.95
C LEU A 5 -34.93 15.01 -28.58
N PHE A 6 -34.83 13.79 -28.04
CA PHE A 6 -33.86 12.79 -28.50
C PHE A 6 -34.37 11.89 -29.63
N ASP A 7 -35.68 11.90 -29.90
CA ASP A 7 -36.29 11.05 -30.95
C ASP A 7 -36.29 11.72 -32.34
N ALA A 8 -36.01 13.03 -32.43
CA ALA A 8 -35.98 13.77 -33.70
C ALA A 8 -34.68 13.58 -34.52
N PHE A 9 -33.59 13.10 -33.90
CA PHE A 9 -32.28 12.96 -34.56
C PHE A 9 -31.62 11.62 -34.18
N PRO A 10 -31.81 10.54 -34.97
CA PRO A 10 -31.27 9.21 -34.65
C PRO A 10 -29.72 9.22 -34.58
N ALA A 11 -29.08 10.11 -35.35
CA ALA A 11 -27.63 10.34 -35.30
C ALA A 11 -27.17 10.90 -33.95
N ALA A 12 -27.93 11.80 -33.32
CA ALA A 12 -27.59 12.34 -32.00
C ALA A 12 -27.74 11.28 -30.90
N ARG A 13 -28.75 10.40 -30.99
CA ARG A 13 -28.88 9.21 -30.11
C ARG A 13 -27.70 8.25 -30.26
N ALA A 14 -27.27 7.98 -31.49
CA ALA A 14 -26.12 7.11 -31.76
C ALA A 14 -24.79 7.70 -31.26
N ILE A 15 -24.58 9.01 -31.44
CA ILE A 15 -23.38 9.72 -30.96
C ILE A 15 -23.34 9.78 -29.43
N VAL A 16 -24.47 10.11 -28.78
CA VAL A 16 -24.54 10.15 -27.31
C VAL A 16 -24.33 8.75 -26.73
N ALA A 17 -24.93 7.70 -27.30
CA ALA A 17 -24.69 6.33 -26.87
C ALA A 17 -23.22 5.90 -27.07
N SER A 18 -22.62 6.25 -28.21
CA SER A 18 -21.22 5.93 -28.51
C SER A 18 -20.21 6.62 -27.61
N LEU A 19 -20.51 7.81 -27.08
CA LEU A 19 -19.63 8.53 -26.14
C LEU A 19 -19.89 8.13 -24.68
N PHE A 20 -21.14 7.78 -24.36
CA PHE A 20 -21.55 7.43 -23.00
C PHE A 20 -21.03 6.06 -22.56
N VAL A 21 -21.02 5.06 -23.46
CA VAL A 21 -20.51 3.71 -23.16
C VAL A 21 -19.04 3.69 -22.74
N PRO A 22 -18.08 4.30 -23.47
CA PRO A 22 -16.69 4.33 -23.04
C PRO A 22 -16.49 5.18 -21.79
N LEU A 23 -17.26 6.26 -21.62
CA LEU A 23 -17.19 7.08 -20.41
C LEU A 23 -17.66 6.31 -19.17
N LEU A 24 -18.72 5.52 -19.29
CA LEU A 24 -19.19 4.64 -18.22
C LEU A 24 -18.19 3.52 -17.94
N ALA A 25 -17.57 2.93 -18.97
CA ALA A 25 -16.53 1.91 -18.81
C ALA A 25 -15.32 2.43 -18.01
N LEU A 26 -14.91 3.70 -18.23
CA LEU A 26 -13.85 4.35 -17.45
C LEU A 26 -14.19 4.47 -15.96
N THR A 27 -15.46 4.70 -15.62
CA THR A 27 -15.88 4.77 -14.20
C THR A 27 -15.82 3.41 -13.49
N LEU A 28 -16.03 2.31 -14.21
CA LEU A 28 -15.88 0.96 -13.64
C LEU A 28 -14.41 0.59 -13.44
N ALA A 29 -13.52 1.07 -14.31
CA ALA A 29 -12.08 0.84 -14.19
C ALA A 29 -11.44 1.53 -12.97
N ALA A 30 -12.05 2.59 -12.44
CA ALA A 30 -11.59 3.26 -11.22
C ALA A 30 -11.76 2.42 -9.94
N CYS A 31 -12.45 1.28 -10.04
CA CYS A 31 -12.67 0.35 -8.94
C CYS A 31 -11.48 -0.62 -8.82
N GLU A 32 -10.35 -0.13 -8.33
CA GLU A 32 -9.11 -0.91 -8.14
C GLU A 32 -8.80 -1.12 -6.64
N SER A 33 -7.98 -2.13 -6.32
CA SER A 33 -7.54 -2.42 -4.96
C SER A 33 -6.70 -1.28 -4.38
N ARG A 34 -6.93 -0.94 -3.11
CA ARG A 34 -6.08 0.00 -2.38
C ARG A 34 -4.93 -0.74 -1.70
N ILE A 35 -3.70 -0.34 -2.00
CA ILE A 35 -2.49 -0.83 -1.35
C ILE A 35 -2.04 0.20 -0.33
N SER A 36 -1.70 -0.24 0.88
CA SER A 36 -1.23 0.64 1.94
C SER A 36 -0.12 -0.04 2.74
N ALA A 37 1.08 0.54 2.69
CA ALA A 37 2.25 0.09 3.44
C ALA A 37 2.34 0.83 4.79
N HIS A 38 2.67 0.09 5.85
CA HIS A 38 2.83 0.61 7.21
C HIS A 38 4.11 0.06 7.82
N GLY A 39 4.62 0.76 8.84
CA GLY A 39 5.79 0.33 9.60
C GLY A 39 7.10 0.68 8.90
N HIS A 40 8.14 -0.08 9.21
CA HIS A 40 9.51 0.25 8.85
C HIS A 40 10.04 -0.67 7.76
N THR A 41 10.13 -0.16 6.53
CA THR A 41 10.72 -0.86 5.40
C THR A 41 12.22 -0.61 5.41
N ILE A 42 13.00 -1.65 5.69
CA ILE A 42 14.46 -1.57 5.70
C ILE A 42 15.00 -2.02 4.35
N ASP A 43 15.95 -1.26 3.79
CA ASP A 43 16.65 -1.63 2.57
C ASP A 43 17.80 -2.62 2.84
N ALA A 44 18.12 -3.47 1.87
CA ALA A 44 19.25 -4.39 1.94
C ALA A 44 20.58 -3.65 2.14
N THR A 45 20.72 -2.46 1.54
CA THR A 45 21.95 -1.66 1.66
C THR A 45 22.15 -1.07 3.06
N GLU A 46 21.07 -0.82 3.80
CA GLU A 46 21.12 -0.38 5.19
C GLU A 46 21.48 -1.56 6.12
N LEU A 47 20.91 -2.75 5.86
CA LEU A 47 21.26 -3.98 6.58
C LEU A 47 22.74 -4.35 6.42
N ASP A 48 23.31 -4.14 5.24
CA ASP A 48 24.72 -4.44 4.95
C ASP A 48 25.70 -3.55 5.73
N GLN A 49 25.25 -2.45 6.32
CA GLN A 49 26.06 -1.59 7.20
C GLN A 49 26.13 -2.14 8.63
N ILE A 50 25.26 -3.08 8.98
CA ILE A 50 25.15 -3.62 10.34
C ILE A 50 26.12 -4.79 10.50
N ARG A 51 26.84 -4.81 11.62
CA ARG A 51 27.80 -5.85 11.99
C ARG A 51 27.41 -6.43 13.36
N PRO A 52 26.94 -7.69 13.41
CA PRO A 52 26.56 -8.33 14.67
C PRO A 52 27.71 -8.31 15.69
N GLY A 53 27.42 -7.86 16.92
CA GLY A 53 28.40 -7.75 18.00
C GLY A 53 29.26 -6.48 18.00
N GLU A 54 29.23 -5.69 16.92
CA GLU A 54 29.94 -4.40 16.83
C GLU A 54 28.96 -3.22 16.84
N THR A 55 27.91 -3.28 16.02
CA THR A 55 26.90 -2.24 15.93
C THR A 55 26.09 -2.15 17.22
N ARG A 56 26.01 -0.96 17.83
CA ARG A 56 25.24 -0.73 19.05
C ARG A 56 23.84 -0.21 18.72
N LEU A 57 22.99 -0.13 19.74
CA LEU A 57 21.63 0.38 19.60
C LEU A 57 21.57 1.81 19.02
N VAL A 58 22.50 2.67 19.42
CA VAL A 58 22.56 4.05 18.91
C VAL A 58 22.90 4.08 17.42
N ASP A 59 23.89 3.29 17.00
CA ASP A 59 24.29 3.19 15.60
C ASP A 59 23.16 2.61 14.75
N LEU A 60 22.43 1.61 15.28
CA LEU A 60 21.23 1.08 14.62
C LEU A 60 20.15 2.16 14.43
N GLN A 61 19.94 3.02 15.42
CA GLN A 61 18.96 4.11 15.29
C GLN A 61 19.40 5.17 14.30
N ASP A 62 20.70 5.39 14.13
CA ASP A 62 21.23 6.31 13.13
C ASP A 62 21.12 5.74 11.71
N ILE A 63 21.31 4.42 11.54
CA ILE A 63 21.21 3.74 10.24
C ILE A 63 19.75 3.48 9.85
N LEU A 64 18.97 2.89 10.76
CA LEU A 64 17.62 2.38 10.50
C LEU A 64 16.52 3.25 11.10
N GLY A 65 16.80 4.24 11.94
CA GLY A 65 15.77 4.97 12.69
C GLY A 65 15.25 4.21 13.91
N LEU A 66 14.17 4.72 14.52
CA LEU A 66 13.62 4.12 15.73
C LEU A 66 13.00 2.73 15.44
N PRO A 67 13.27 1.72 16.28
CA PRO A 67 12.64 0.41 16.14
C PRO A 67 11.13 0.48 16.39
N SER A 68 10.40 -0.49 15.85
CA SER A 68 8.95 -0.60 16.09
C SER A 68 8.65 -0.92 17.55
N PHE A 69 9.47 -1.78 18.17
CA PHE A 69 9.45 -2.05 19.61
C PHE A 69 10.75 -2.75 20.07
N GLU A 70 11.04 -2.62 21.36
CA GLU A 70 12.08 -3.39 22.03
C GLU A 70 11.55 -4.74 22.52
N GLY A 71 12.41 -5.75 22.51
CA GLY A 71 12.09 -7.08 22.97
C GLY A 71 11.83 -7.14 24.47
N ALA A 72 10.86 -7.96 24.87
CA ALA A 72 10.54 -8.18 26.28
C ALA A 72 11.71 -8.80 27.07
N PHE A 73 11.61 -8.70 28.40
CA PHE A 73 12.48 -9.36 29.38
C PHE A 73 13.98 -9.07 29.25
N GLY A 74 14.35 -7.87 28.78
CA GLY A 74 15.76 -7.48 28.64
C GLY A 74 16.52 -8.36 27.63
N SER A 75 15.82 -8.88 26.62
CA SER A 75 16.38 -9.80 25.61
C SER A 75 17.49 -9.21 24.73
N GLY A 76 17.73 -7.89 24.79
CA GLY A 76 18.69 -7.19 23.92
C GLY A 76 18.27 -7.21 22.45
N LYS A 77 17.00 -7.51 22.15
CA LYS A 77 16.49 -7.58 20.78
C LYS A 77 15.69 -6.35 20.42
N VAL A 78 15.85 -5.87 19.20
CA VAL A 78 15.01 -4.82 18.62
C VAL A 78 14.31 -5.33 17.37
N TYR A 79 13.08 -4.86 17.17
CA TYR A 79 12.19 -5.35 16.13
C TYR A 79 11.81 -4.22 15.18
N TYR A 80 11.98 -4.49 13.89
CA TYR A 80 11.46 -3.65 12.82
C TYR A 80 10.40 -4.43 12.06
N VAL A 81 9.19 -3.91 12.04
CA VAL A 81 8.04 -4.55 11.40
C VAL A 81 7.53 -3.66 10.29
N SER A 82 7.40 -4.24 9.09
CA SER A 82 6.68 -3.63 7.98
C SER A 82 5.55 -4.54 7.53
N GLU A 83 4.45 -3.91 7.12
CA GLU A 83 3.26 -4.61 6.67
C GLU A 83 2.64 -3.91 5.47
N VAL A 84 2.32 -4.71 4.45
CA VAL A 84 1.60 -4.28 3.26
C VAL A 84 0.18 -4.81 3.34
N MET A 85 -0.78 -3.90 3.39
CA MET A 85 -2.20 -4.20 3.43
C MET A 85 -2.82 -3.99 2.05
N ILE A 86 -3.62 -4.94 1.60
CA ILE A 86 -4.39 -4.84 0.36
C ILE A 86 -5.87 -4.87 0.71
N GLU A 87 -6.60 -3.91 0.16
CA GLU A 87 -8.06 -3.81 0.26
C GLU A 87 -8.65 -3.94 -1.15
N PRO A 88 -9.20 -5.12 -1.50
CA PRO A 88 -9.86 -5.32 -2.79
C PRO A 88 -11.12 -4.46 -2.93
N PRO A 89 -11.55 -4.13 -4.15
CA PRO A 89 -12.80 -3.43 -4.38
C PRO A 89 -14.00 -4.17 -3.76
N GLY A 90 -14.74 -3.50 -2.89
CA GLY A 90 -15.87 -4.11 -2.16
C GLY A 90 -15.48 -5.20 -1.15
N GLY A 91 -14.19 -5.40 -0.91
CA GLY A 91 -13.64 -6.40 0.00
C GLY A 91 -13.29 -5.84 1.37
N ARG A 92 -12.63 -6.66 2.18
CA ARG A 92 -12.05 -6.24 3.47
C ARG A 92 -10.54 -6.10 3.34
N LYS A 93 -9.99 -5.07 3.95
CA LYS A 93 -8.54 -4.87 4.09
C LYS A 93 -7.88 -6.06 4.80
N ARG A 94 -6.82 -6.61 4.21
CA ARG A 94 -6.06 -7.74 4.77
C ARG A 94 -4.57 -7.57 4.57
N ALA A 95 -3.79 -8.08 5.52
CA ALA A 95 -2.35 -8.20 5.39
C ALA A 95 -1.99 -9.11 4.21
N SER A 96 -1.26 -8.57 3.25
CA SER A 96 -0.71 -9.33 2.13
C SER A 96 0.70 -9.81 2.43
N THR A 97 1.54 -8.95 2.97
CA THR A 97 2.92 -9.28 3.32
C THR A 97 3.28 -8.62 4.64
N ARG A 98 3.95 -9.36 5.51
CA ARG A 98 4.53 -8.84 6.74
C ARG A 98 5.98 -9.28 6.84
N THR A 99 6.88 -8.32 6.99
CA THR A 99 8.30 -8.56 7.17
C THR A 99 8.68 -8.16 8.59
N VAL A 100 9.36 -9.06 9.29
CA VAL A 100 9.85 -8.84 10.65
C VAL A 100 11.35 -9.06 10.65
N ILE A 101 12.10 -8.00 10.93
CA ILE A 101 13.54 -8.06 11.08
C ILE A 101 13.85 -7.94 12.57
N VAL A 102 14.64 -8.89 13.07
CA VAL A 102 15.05 -8.96 14.47
C VAL A 102 16.55 -8.82 14.53
N ILE A 103 17.02 -7.80 15.25
CA ILE A 103 18.44 -7.58 15.48
C ILE A 103 18.72 -7.84 16.94
N SER A 104 19.75 -8.64 17.21
CA SER A 104 20.23 -8.92 18.57
C SER A 104 21.51 -8.13 18.79
N LEU A 105 21.52 -7.36 19.87
CA LEU A 105 22.63 -6.51 20.31
C LEU A 105 23.41 -7.15 21.46
#